data_AF-A0A4Y2VBW6-F1
#
_entry.id   AF-A0A4Y2VBW6-F1
#
_cell.length_a   1.000
_cell.length_b   1.000
_cell.length_c   1.000
_cell.angle_alpha   90.00
_cell.angle_beta   90.00
_cell.angle_gamma   90.00
#
_symmetry.space_group_name_H-M   'P 1'
#
loop_
_entity.id
_entity.type
_entity.pdbx_description
1 polymer ?
#
loop_
_entity_poly.entity_id
_entity_poly.type
_entity_poly.pdbx_seq_one_letter_code
_entity_poly.pdbx_strand_id
1 'polypeptide(L)'
;MFDGPALEMLLRASGLKKGKYAPELRSFALTLHFYSKKAYVYVRKVFKTCLPHTSTVKKWYQVVDGSPGFTKEALEVLKCKAV
;
A
#
# COMPACT_ATOMS: atom_id res chain seq x y z
N MET A 1 10.31 -10.00 -19.54
CA MET A 1 9.88 -10.88 -18.43
C MET A 1 9.09 -10.00 -17.47
N PHE A 2 7.85 -10.34 -17.12
CA PHE A 2 7.00 -9.45 -16.31
C PHE A 2 7.44 -9.50 -14.84
N ASP A 3 8.49 -8.76 -14.48
CA ASP A 3 8.91 -8.60 -13.08
C ASP A 3 8.30 -7.31 -12.51
N GLY A 4 7.61 -7.40 -11.36
CA GLY A 4 7.04 -6.24 -10.66
C GLY A 4 5.60 -6.42 -10.15
N PRO A 5 4.95 -5.32 -9.67
CA PRO A 5 3.62 -5.36 -9.06
C PRO A 5 2.53 -5.90 -9.99
N ALA A 6 2.72 -5.80 -11.31
CA ALA A 6 1.80 -6.32 -12.31
C ALA A 6 1.63 -7.85 -12.25
N LEU A 7 2.72 -8.60 -12.09
CA LEU A 7 2.67 -10.07 -12.00
C LEU A 7 1.93 -10.50 -10.72
N GLU A 8 2.18 -9.81 -9.61
CA GLU A 8 1.48 -10.09 -8.36
C GLU A 8 -0.03 -9.78 -8.46
N MET A 9 -0.39 -8.69 -9.14
CA MET A 9 -1.79 -8.37 -9.40
C MET A 9 -2.46 -9.48 -10.21
N LEU A 10 -1.84 -9.95 -11.30
CA LEU A 10 -2.38 -11.03 -12.13
C LEU A 10 -2.58 -12.33 -11.34
N LEU A 11 -1.58 -12.75 -10.55
CA LEU A 11 -1.66 -13.96 -9.72
C LEU A 11 -2.74 -13.90 -8.63
N ARG A 12 -3.06 -12.70 -8.14
CA ARG A 12 -4.16 -12.49 -7.17
C ARG A 12 -5.52 -12.38 -7.85
N ALA A 13 -5.56 -11.87 -9.08
CA ALA A 13 -6.77 -11.85 -9.91
C ALA A 13 -7.26 -13.27 -10.21
N SER A 14 -6.32 -14.17 -10.52
CA SER A 14 -6.59 -15.58 -10.81
C SER A 14 -6.86 -16.43 -9.56
N GLY A 15 -6.70 -15.87 -8.37
CA GLY A 15 -6.89 -16.58 -7.09
C GLY A 15 -5.76 -17.53 -6.72
N LEU A 16 -4.69 -17.60 -7.52
CA LEU A 16 -3.53 -18.47 -7.32
C LEU A 16 -2.64 -18.00 -6.15
N LYS A 17 -2.63 -16.70 -5.83
CA LYS A 17 -1.83 -16.14 -4.73
C LYS A 17 -2.72 -15.66 -3.58
N LYS A 18 -2.57 -16.29 -2.42
CA LYS A 18 -3.18 -15.89 -1.14
C LYS A 18 -2.06 -15.65 -0.12
N GLY A 19 -2.17 -14.60 0.69
CA GLY A 19 -1.17 -14.26 1.71
C GLY A 19 -0.61 -12.84 1.61
N LYS A 20 0.58 -12.63 2.20
CA LYS A 20 1.25 -11.32 2.36
C LYS A 20 1.40 -10.59 1.03
N TYR A 21 1.11 -9.29 1.03
CA TYR A 21 1.25 -8.42 -0.13
C TYR A 21 2.72 -8.02 -0.30
N ALA A 22 3.22 -8.03 -1.55
CA ALA A 22 4.52 -7.47 -1.86
C ALA A 22 4.61 -5.98 -1.46
N PRO A 23 5.81 -5.50 -1.07
CA PRO A 23 5.99 -4.13 -0.62
C PRO A 23 5.59 -3.10 -1.68
N GLU A 24 5.80 -3.37 -2.97
CA GLU A 24 5.43 -2.49 -4.08
C GLU A 24 3.92 -2.34 -4.19
N LEU A 25 3.18 -3.44 -4.05
CA LEU A 25 1.72 -3.43 -4.06
C LEU A 25 1.14 -2.74 -2.82
N ARG A 26 1.80 -2.89 -1.66
CA ARG A 26 1.46 -2.15 -0.45
C ARG A 26 1.66 -0.65 -0.65
N SER A 27 2.81 -0.23 -1.19
CA SER A 27 3.10 1.18 -1.48
C SER A 27 2.09 1.77 -2.47
N PHE A 28 1.80 1.07 -3.56
CA PHE A 28 0.76 1.49 -4.52
C PHE A 28 -0.61 1.67 -3.86
N ALA A 29 -1.05 0.68 -3.06
CA ALA A 29 -2.35 0.74 -2.38
C ALA A 29 -2.42 1.90 -1.37
N LEU A 30 -1.36 2.15 -0.61
CA LEU A 30 -1.28 3.25 0.35
C LEU A 30 -1.29 4.61 -0.34
N THR A 31 -0.51 4.80 -1.40
CA THR A 31 -0.45 6.05 -2.17
C THR A 31 -1.81 6.37 -2.80
N LEU A 32 -2.43 5.39 -3.47
CA LEU A 32 -3.73 5.60 -4.11
C LEU A 32 -4.82 5.92 -3.07
N HIS A 33 -4.84 5.20 -1.95
CA HIS A 33 -5.80 5.45 -0.87
C HIS A 33 -5.56 6.81 -0.20
N PHE A 34 -4.31 7.24 -0.04
CA PHE A 34 -3.92 8.54 0.49
C PHE A 34 -4.42 9.68 -0.40
N TYR A 35 -4.22 9.59 -1.72
CA TYR A 35 -4.70 10.62 -2.65
C TYR A 35 -6.22 10.65 -2.78
N SER A 36 -6.86 9.49 -2.89
CA SER A 36 -8.32 9.41 -2.95
C SER A 36 -8.84 8.04 -2.56
N LYS A 37 -9.49 7.99 -1.40
CA LYS A 37 -10.20 6.79 -0.94
C LYS A 37 -11.26 6.33 -1.95
N LYS A 38 -11.94 7.26 -2.64
CA LYS A 38 -12.93 6.93 -3.69
C LYS A 38 -12.26 6.25 -4.88
N ALA A 39 -11.12 6.78 -5.33
CA ALA A 39 -10.36 6.19 -6.42
C ALA A 39 -9.88 4.77 -6.05
N TYR A 40 -9.35 4.59 -4.84
CA TYR A 40 -8.95 3.27 -4.35
C TYR A 40 -10.10 2.25 -4.37
N VAL A 41 -11.29 2.64 -3.87
CA VAL A 41 -12.47 1.76 -3.88
C VAL A 41 -12.91 1.42 -5.30
N TYR A 42 -12.86 2.38 -6.22
CA TYR A 42 -13.18 2.15 -7.63
C TYR A 42 -12.21 1.15 -8.27
N VAL A 43 -10.90 1.38 -8.16
CA VAL A 43 -9.87 0.48 -8.71
C VAL A 43 -10.01 -0.91 -8.09
N ARG A 44 -10.25 -1.01 -6.78
CA ARG A 44 -10.52 -2.31 -6.13
C ARG A 44 -11.77 -3.01 -6.70
N LYS A 45 -12.84 -2.27 -7.02
CA LYS A 45 -14.04 -2.84 -7.64
C LYS A 45 -13.74 -3.36 -9.05
N VAL A 46 -12.94 -2.64 -9.83
CA VAL A 46 -12.54 -3.02 -11.19
C VAL A 46 -11.62 -4.25 -11.19
N PHE A 47 -10.60 -4.26 -10.32
CA PHE A 47 -9.57 -5.30 -10.26
C PHE A 47 -9.84 -6.39 -9.20
N LYS A 48 -11.04 -6.45 -8.63
CA LYS A 48 -11.50 -7.46 -7.66
C LYS A 48 -10.49 -7.77 -6.53
N THR A 49 -10.03 -9.02 -6.41
CA THR A 49 -9.19 -9.56 -5.33
C THR A 49 -7.72 -9.19 -5.45
N CYS A 50 -7.32 -8.44 -6.49
CA CYS A 50 -5.93 -8.02 -6.67
C CYS A 50 -5.46 -7.07 -5.56
N LEU A 51 -6.37 -6.19 -5.12
CA LEU A 51 -6.07 -5.14 -4.14
C LEU A 51 -6.52 -5.55 -2.74
N PRO A 52 -5.78 -5.12 -1.69
CA PRO A 52 -6.14 -5.41 -0.32
C PRO A 52 -7.54 -4.93 0.06
N HIS A 53 -8.09 -5.46 1.15
CA HIS A 53 -9.32 -4.90 1.70
C HIS A 53 -9.01 -3.53 2.32
N THR A 54 -9.98 -2.61 2.33
CA THR A 54 -9.82 -1.27 2.95
C THR A 54 -9.42 -1.37 4.43
N SER A 55 -9.91 -2.39 5.15
CA SER A 55 -9.47 -2.67 6.53
C SER A 55 -7.99 -3.01 6.64
N THR A 56 -7.43 -3.74 5.68
CA THR A 56 -5.99 -4.04 5.63
C THR A 56 -5.18 -2.77 5.41
N VAL A 57 -5.63 -1.90 4.50
CA VAL A 57 -4.99 -0.60 4.25
C VAL A 57 -5.01 0.27 5.50
N LYS A 58 -6.15 0.33 6.22
CA LYS A 58 -6.24 1.04 7.51
C LYS A 58 -5.26 0.52 8.55
N LYS A 59 -5.13 -0.81 8.70
CA LYS A 59 -4.14 -1.42 9.61
C LYS A 59 -2.71 -1.04 9.23
N TRP A 60 -2.41 -0.89 7.94
CA TRP A 60 -1.08 -0.47 7.50
C TRP A 60 -0.74 0.98 7.85
N TYR A 61 -1.73 1.88 7.97
CA TYR A 61 -1.49 3.23 8.50
C TYR A 61 -1.21 3.24 10.00
N GLN A 62 -1.78 2.30 10.77
CA GLN A 62 -1.63 2.23 12.23
C GLN A 62 -0.24 1.76 12.71
N VAL A 63 0.64 1.35 11.80
CA VAL A 63 1.98 0.88 12.16
C VAL A 63 2.92 2.03 12.53
N VAL A 64 2.59 3.26 12.13
CA VAL A 64 3.40 4.45 12.48
C VAL A 64 3.13 4.82 13.93
N ASP A 65 4.19 5.02 14.72
CA ASP A 65 4.07 5.47 16.10
C ASP A 65 3.45 6.87 16.13
N GLY A 66 2.22 6.96 16.65
CA GLY A 66 1.47 8.20 16.81
C GLY A 66 1.64 8.83 18.18
N SER A 67 2.70 8.47 18.92
CA SER A 67 3.00 9.04 20.23
C SER A 67 3.13 10.58 20.15
N PRO A 68 2.68 11.31 21.18
CA PRO A 68 2.74 12.77 21.19
C PRO A 68 4.19 13.25 21.11
N GLY A 69 4.45 14.24 20.25
CA GLY A 69 5.79 14.79 20.03
C GLY A 69 6.15 14.83 18.54
N PHE A 70 7.45 14.86 18.25
CA PHE A 70 7.94 14.79 16.87
C PHE A 70 8.02 13.33 16.41
N THR A 71 7.47 13.05 15.23
CA THR A 71 7.56 11.75 14.58
C THR A 71 9.01 11.49 14.14
N LYS A 72 9.64 10.45 14.71
CA LYS A 72 11.03 10.08 14.41
C LYS A 72 11.22 9.81 12.92
N GLU A 73 10.23 9.16 12.30
CA GLU A 73 10.20 8.83 10.88
C GLU A 73 10.25 10.08 10.00
N ALA A 74 9.55 11.16 10.39
CA ALA A 74 9.60 12.43 9.66
C ALA A 74 11.00 13.07 9.72
N LEU A 75 11.64 13.02 10.89
CA LEU A 75 13.00 13.55 11.07
C LEU A 75 14.05 12.76 10.27
N GLU A 76 13.96 11.43 10.25
CA GLU A 76 14.85 10.58 9.46
C GLU A 76 14.73 10.86 7.95
N VAL A 77 13.50 11.01 7.44
CA VAL A 77 13.27 11.36 6.03
C VAL A 77 13.88 12.72 5.67
N LEU A 78 13.80 13.71 6.57
CA LEU A 78 14.40 15.03 6.35
C LEU A 78 15.93 14.99 6.34
N LYS A 79 16.57 14.16 7.17
CA LYS A 79 18.04 13.97 7.17
C LYS A 79 18.55 13.48 5.81
N CYS A 80 17.83 12.55 5.18
CA CYS A 80 18.21 12.03 3.87
C CYS A 80 18.12 13.07 2.73
N LYS A 81 17.35 14.16 2.91
CA LYS A 81 17.18 15.21 1.89
C LYS A 81 18.21 16.34 1.98
N ALA A 82 18.93 16.45 3.10
CA ALA A 82 19.86 17.54 3.38
C ALA A 82 21.29 17.29 2.83
N VAL A 83 21.42 16.53 1.74
CA VAL A 83 22.69 16.32 1.01
C VAL A 83 22.65 17.08 -0.31
#